data_AF-A0A952LV34-F1
#
_entry.id   AF-A0A952LV34-F1
#
_cell.length_a   1.000
_cell.length_b   1.000
_cell.length_c   1.000
_cell.angle_alpha   90.00
_cell.angle_beta   90.00
_cell.angle_gamma   90.00
#
_symmetry.space_group_name_H-M   'P 1'
#
loop_
_entity.id
_entity.type
_entity.pdbx_description
1 polymer ?
#
loop_
_entity_poly.entity_id
_entity_poly.type
_entity_poly.pdbx_seq_one_letter_code
_entity_poly.pdbx_strand_id
1 'polypeptide(L)'
;MCRFSVVACAGLLQLAFTGAPLFAQETATTPVTQVTTDELQVVAATVDSELVRLLQESCEQRDLSGAAGISWGELVSDEALLQRNREIGRRYVVRRSAQLLEISVLHASVGRSAMSLMTRTADGLPEVRIDLGPDCAPAATRLIDYYTDAGRLIPLRIRQVQLGASDEDTVSQWINPPLQLSDSMPEEQAGAVRIAMVDSGVNYRLPEIRDRLARKQDGQLVGYDFWDQDALPFDANVVGGGFHVQRHGTQTASIALREAPGAVLVPYRYPRPDMSRMRALVAHAAQNQVAVVGMPLGSDRLSDWVDFQEAAEAHPDILFVVSAGNNGRNIEQRPVYPA
;
A
#
# COMPACT_ATOMS: atom_id res chain seq x y z
N MET A 1 -21.91 -47.55 -5.19
CA MET A 1 -21.69 -48.89 -4.61
C MET A 1 -20.28 -49.35 -4.95
N CYS A 2 -19.36 -49.27 -3.99
CA CYS A 2 -18.16 -50.09 -3.86
C CYS A 2 -17.73 -50.01 -2.40
N ARG A 3 -17.80 -51.15 -1.72
CA ARG A 3 -17.34 -51.41 -0.34
C ARG A 3 -15.86 -51.80 -0.39
N PHE A 4 -15.07 -51.43 0.62
CA PHE A 4 -14.02 -52.23 1.29
C PHE A 4 -13.52 -51.36 2.46
N SER A 5 -13.99 -51.60 3.70
CA SER A 5 -13.53 -52.57 4.71
C SER A 5 -12.47 -51.98 5.65
N VAL A 6 -12.94 -51.75 6.87
CA VAL A 6 -12.22 -51.47 8.11
C VAL A 6 -11.46 -52.72 8.56
N VAL A 7 -10.20 -52.58 8.94
CA VAL A 7 -9.53 -53.50 9.87
C VAL A 7 -8.79 -52.66 10.90
N ALA A 8 -9.23 -52.77 12.16
CA ALA A 8 -8.48 -52.36 13.34
C ALA A 8 -7.70 -53.57 13.85
N CYS A 9 -6.44 -53.37 14.25
CA CYS A 9 -5.80 -54.24 15.22
C CYS A 9 -4.80 -53.43 16.06
N ALA A 10 -5.06 -53.42 17.37
CA ALA A 10 -4.21 -52.84 18.40
C ALA A 10 -2.99 -53.74 18.66
N GLY A 11 -1.87 -53.13 19.04
CA GLY A 11 -0.68 -53.82 19.53
C GLY A 11 0.36 -52.82 20.05
N LEU A 12 0.47 -52.74 21.38
CA LEU A 12 1.46 -51.97 22.11
C LEU A 12 2.89 -52.28 21.66
N LEU A 13 3.75 -51.26 21.55
CA LEU A 13 5.12 -51.33 22.05
C LEU A 13 5.62 -49.92 22.40
N GLN A 14 5.90 -49.72 23.69
CA GLN A 14 6.69 -48.59 24.21
C GLN A 14 8.16 -48.79 23.81
N LEU A 15 8.79 -47.75 23.27
CA LEU A 15 10.21 -47.45 23.44
C LEU A 15 10.40 -45.94 23.28
N ALA A 16 11.05 -45.34 24.27
CA ALA A 16 11.12 -43.91 24.49
C ALA A 16 12.53 -43.37 24.17
N PHE A 17 12.57 -42.13 23.67
CA PHE A 17 13.67 -41.13 23.69
C PHE A 17 15.02 -41.54 23.06
N THR A 18 15.51 -40.90 22.00
CA THR A 18 16.04 -39.52 21.99
C THR A 18 16.55 -39.22 20.57
N GLY A 19 16.21 -38.06 20.00
CA GLY A 19 16.66 -37.65 18.67
C GLY A 19 16.07 -36.28 18.33
N ALA A 20 16.76 -35.23 18.77
CA ALA A 20 16.35 -33.84 18.67
C ALA A 20 16.13 -33.41 17.20
N PRO A 21 15.09 -32.59 16.90
CA PRO A 21 15.07 -31.84 15.66
C PRO A 21 15.98 -30.60 15.78
N LEU A 22 17.09 -30.64 15.04
CA LEU A 22 17.86 -29.46 14.63
C LEU A 22 17.02 -28.71 13.58
N PHE A 23 16.25 -27.71 13.99
CA PHE A 23 15.94 -26.50 13.21
C PHE A 23 15.40 -25.46 14.21
N ALA A 24 16.34 -24.83 14.91
CA ALA A 24 16.06 -23.66 15.72
C ALA A 24 16.09 -22.40 14.83
N GLN A 25 15.02 -21.63 14.97
CA GLN A 25 15.01 -20.19 15.24
C GLN A 25 15.72 -19.23 14.26
N GLU A 26 14.88 -18.53 13.49
CA GLU A 26 14.98 -17.11 13.08
C GLU A 26 13.60 -16.84 12.44
N THR A 27 12.74 -15.91 12.85
CA THR A 27 12.92 -14.58 13.43
C THR A 27 11.83 -14.32 14.47
N ALA A 28 12.23 -13.93 15.68
CA ALA A 28 11.31 -13.24 16.58
C ALA A 28 10.99 -11.88 15.94
N THR A 29 9.77 -11.73 15.44
CA THR A 29 9.21 -10.41 15.14
C THR A 29 9.16 -9.64 16.46
N THR A 30 9.98 -8.60 16.57
CA THR A 30 9.90 -7.62 17.66
C THR A 30 8.44 -7.21 17.86
N PRO A 31 7.90 -7.18 19.09
CA PRO A 31 6.56 -6.67 19.31
C PRO A 31 6.51 -5.23 18.80
N VAL A 32 5.70 -4.98 17.77
CA VAL A 32 5.52 -3.65 17.21
C VAL A 32 4.69 -2.85 18.20
N THR A 33 5.35 -1.99 18.96
CA THR A 33 4.72 -1.02 19.84
C THR A 33 3.77 -0.15 19.02
N GLN A 34 2.58 0.14 19.55
CA GLN A 34 1.66 1.08 18.92
C GLN A 34 2.38 2.41 18.73
N VAL A 35 2.59 2.81 17.47
CA VAL A 35 3.21 4.09 17.15
C VAL A 35 2.18 5.17 17.45
N THR A 36 2.37 5.91 18.54
CA THR A 36 1.54 7.08 18.84
C THR A 36 2.07 8.29 18.07
N THR A 37 1.21 9.26 17.74
CA THR A 37 1.61 10.48 17.00
C THR A 37 2.70 11.29 17.70
N ASP A 38 2.81 11.19 19.03
CA ASP A 38 3.71 12.03 19.83
C ASP A 38 5.18 11.59 19.77
N GLU A 39 5.46 10.40 19.22
CA GLU A 39 6.82 9.87 19.06
C GLU A 39 7.35 9.98 17.61
N LEU A 40 6.49 10.36 16.65
CA LEU A 40 6.87 10.43 15.25
C LEU A 40 7.61 11.73 14.93
N GLN A 41 8.89 11.61 14.56
CA GLN A 41 9.63 12.72 13.95
C GLN A 41 9.15 12.93 12.51
N VAL A 42 8.23 13.88 12.34
CA VAL A 42 7.67 14.24 11.03
C VAL A 42 8.63 15.15 10.27
N VAL A 43 8.97 14.76 9.05
CA VAL A 43 9.68 15.57 8.07
C VAL A 43 8.65 16.11 7.08
N ALA A 44 8.26 17.38 7.27
CA ALA A 44 7.32 18.04 6.40
C ALA A 44 8.03 18.61 5.16
N ALA A 45 7.58 18.24 3.97
CA ALA A 45 8.07 18.86 2.75
C ALA A 45 7.60 20.33 2.65
N THR A 46 8.40 21.16 1.98
CA THR A 46 8.11 22.58 1.77
C THR A 46 8.17 22.93 0.28
N VAL A 47 7.43 23.96 -0.12
CA VAL A 47 7.45 24.44 -1.51
C VAL A 47 8.56 25.49 -1.66
N ASP A 48 9.45 25.27 -2.61
CA ASP A 48 10.42 26.28 -3.03
C ASP A 48 9.75 27.29 -3.99
N SER A 49 9.62 28.54 -3.54
CA SER A 49 8.98 29.61 -4.32
C SER A 49 9.77 29.98 -5.58
N GLU A 50 11.09 29.77 -5.61
CA GLU A 50 11.90 29.98 -6.81
C GLU A 50 11.55 28.94 -7.88
N LEU A 51 11.41 27.67 -7.48
CA LEU A 51 11.00 26.59 -8.41
C LEU A 51 9.59 26.82 -8.96
N VAL A 52 8.66 27.30 -8.15
CA VAL A 52 7.32 27.69 -8.62
C VAL A 52 7.43 28.75 -9.71
N ARG A 53 8.17 29.84 -9.45
CA ARG A 53 8.34 30.94 -10.41
C ARG A 53 8.98 30.44 -11.71
N LEU A 54 10.05 29.65 -11.64
CA LEU A 54 10.73 29.08 -12.81
C LEU A 54 9.80 28.20 -13.66
N LEU A 55 8.96 27.40 -13.00
CA LEU A 55 7.99 26.54 -13.65
C LEU A 55 6.94 27.36 -14.41
N GLN A 56 6.42 28.42 -13.80
CA GLN A 56 5.45 29.32 -14.42
C GLN A 56 6.05 30.04 -15.63
N GLU A 57 7.23 30.64 -15.48
CA GLU A 57 7.93 31.34 -16.58
C GLU A 57 8.24 30.41 -17.75
N SER A 58 8.67 29.18 -17.46
CA SER A 58 8.95 28.19 -18.50
C SER A 58 7.68 27.70 -19.21
N CYS A 59 6.56 27.62 -18.49
CA CYS A 59 5.25 27.34 -19.07
C CYS A 59 4.80 28.46 -20.01
N GLU A 60 4.93 29.73 -19.59
CA GLU A 60 4.56 30.90 -20.38
C GLU A 60 5.40 31.04 -21.65
N GLN A 61 6.71 30.80 -21.55
CA GLN A 61 7.64 30.87 -22.68
C GLN A 61 7.60 29.63 -23.59
N ARG A 62 6.97 28.55 -23.13
CA ARG A 62 6.98 27.23 -23.78
C ARG A 62 8.40 26.72 -24.02
N ASP A 63 9.30 27.08 -23.12
CA ASP A 63 10.71 26.76 -23.21
C ASP A 63 11.25 26.43 -21.82
N LEU A 64 11.97 25.32 -21.73
CA LEU A 64 12.66 24.88 -20.52
C LEU A 64 14.11 25.36 -20.48
N SER A 65 14.58 26.14 -21.47
CA SER A 65 15.95 26.68 -21.52
C SER A 65 16.25 27.72 -20.43
N GLY A 66 15.27 28.04 -19.57
CA GLY A 66 15.42 28.96 -18.45
C GLY A 66 15.17 30.39 -18.91
N ALA A 67 13.90 30.80 -18.83
CA ALA A 67 13.57 32.21 -18.73
C ALA A 67 14.45 32.88 -17.66
N ALA A 68 15.11 33.99 -17.99
CA ALA A 68 15.84 34.84 -17.03
C ALA A 68 17.21 34.34 -16.48
N GLY A 69 17.90 33.41 -17.15
CA GLY A 69 19.31 33.12 -16.84
C GLY A 69 19.53 32.27 -15.57
N ILE A 70 18.48 31.64 -15.07
CA ILE A 70 18.55 30.63 -14.02
C ILE A 70 18.46 29.26 -14.68
N SER A 71 19.51 28.46 -14.52
CA SER A 71 19.54 27.08 -15.00
C SER A 71 18.70 26.20 -14.07
N TRP A 72 17.80 25.40 -14.66
CA TRP A 72 17.09 24.32 -13.95
C TRP A 72 18.04 23.34 -13.23
N GLY A 73 19.31 23.29 -13.65
CA GLY A 73 20.33 22.37 -13.18
C GLY A 73 20.93 21.56 -14.33
N GLU A 74 21.61 20.48 -14.00
CA GLU A 74 22.19 19.55 -14.99
C GLU A 74 21.10 18.63 -15.54
N LEU A 75 20.90 18.62 -16.87
CA LEU A 75 19.97 17.70 -17.52
C LEU A 75 20.50 16.26 -17.40
N VAL A 76 19.76 15.41 -16.70
CA VAL A 76 20.06 13.98 -16.50
C VAL A 76 19.42 13.14 -17.59
N SER A 77 18.14 13.38 -17.90
CA SER A 77 17.45 12.68 -18.98
C SER A 77 16.36 13.52 -19.63
N ASP A 78 16.03 13.15 -20.86
CA ASP A 78 14.97 13.74 -21.67
C ASP A 78 14.25 12.60 -22.42
N GLU A 79 13.01 12.34 -22.02
CA GLU A 79 12.24 11.18 -22.46
C GLU A 79 10.91 11.61 -23.09
N ALA A 80 10.55 11.00 -24.22
CA ALA A 80 9.23 11.16 -24.81
C ALA A 80 8.17 10.48 -23.93
N LEU A 81 7.10 11.20 -23.60
CA LEU A 81 5.93 10.64 -22.94
C LEU A 81 5.01 10.04 -24.00
N LEU A 82 4.81 8.73 -23.96
CA LEU A 82 4.02 8.00 -24.95
C LEU A 82 2.67 7.55 -24.38
N GLN A 83 1.60 7.73 -25.15
CA GLN A 83 0.30 7.11 -24.92
C GLN A 83 -0.13 6.38 -26.18
N ARG A 84 -0.33 5.06 -26.10
CA ARG A 84 -0.66 4.20 -27.26
C ARG A 84 0.32 4.40 -28.43
N ASN A 85 1.62 4.42 -28.14
CA ASN A 85 2.73 4.68 -29.08
C ASN A 85 2.72 6.05 -29.78
N ARG A 86 1.92 7.00 -29.29
CA ARG A 86 1.94 8.39 -29.73
C ARG A 86 2.61 9.27 -28.69
N GLU A 87 3.54 10.11 -29.11
CA GLU A 87 4.10 11.13 -28.22
C GLU A 87 3.02 12.14 -27.84
N ILE A 88 2.79 12.26 -26.53
CA ILE A 88 1.85 13.18 -25.90
C ILE A 88 2.57 14.27 -25.10
N GLY A 89 3.90 14.25 -25.06
CA GLY A 89 4.68 15.19 -24.27
C GLY A 89 6.12 14.73 -24.08
N ARG A 90 6.84 15.42 -23.20
CA ARG A 90 8.21 15.11 -22.80
C ARG A 90 8.38 15.19 -21.30
N ARG A 91 9.26 14.36 -20.76
CA ARG A 91 9.71 14.39 -19.37
C ARG A 91 11.20 14.69 -19.35
N TYR A 92 11.57 15.66 -18.54
CA TYR A 92 12.94 16.06 -18.29
C TYR A 92 13.28 15.73 -16.84
N VAL A 93 14.42 15.10 -16.63
CA VAL A 93 14.97 14.90 -15.29
C VAL A 93 16.19 15.79 -15.16
N VAL A 94 16.17 16.68 -14.17
CA VAL A 94 17.22 17.66 -13.94
C VAL A 94 17.75 17.49 -12.53
N ARG A 95 19.08 17.52 -12.37
CA ARG A 95 19.74 17.49 -11.08
C ARG A 95 20.07 18.91 -10.65
N ARG A 96 19.52 19.32 -9.49
CA ARG A 96 19.79 20.62 -8.87
C ARG A 96 20.29 20.37 -7.45
N SER A 97 21.58 20.62 -7.21
CA SER A 97 22.23 20.31 -5.94
C SER A 97 22.05 18.83 -5.55
N ALA A 98 21.39 18.53 -4.43
CA ALA A 98 21.11 17.18 -3.94
C ALA A 98 19.72 16.65 -4.31
N GLN A 99 18.93 17.38 -5.09
CA GLN A 99 17.57 17.02 -5.48
C GLN A 99 17.48 16.66 -6.96
N LEU A 100 16.53 15.78 -7.27
CA LEU A 100 16.10 15.49 -8.64
C LEU A 100 14.77 16.19 -8.90
N LEU A 101 14.70 16.88 -10.02
CA LEU A 101 13.52 17.55 -10.53
C LEU A 101 13.01 16.79 -11.75
N GLU A 102 11.81 16.25 -11.70
CA GLU A 102 11.12 15.70 -12.85
C GLU A 102 10.10 16.71 -13.39
N ILE A 103 10.36 17.24 -14.59
CA ILE A 103 9.50 18.21 -15.26
C ILE A 103 8.81 17.48 -16.40
N SER A 104 7.48 17.38 -16.35
CA SER A 104 6.69 16.79 -17.43
C SER A 104 5.89 17.87 -18.15
N VAL A 105 6.03 17.93 -19.47
CA VAL A 105 5.31 18.83 -20.37
C VAL A 105 4.43 17.99 -21.28
N LEU A 106 3.12 18.12 -21.15
CA LEU A 106 2.15 17.44 -22.00
C LEU A 106 1.76 18.35 -23.16
N HIS A 107 1.92 17.89 -24.39
CA HIS A 107 1.50 18.60 -25.59
C HIS A 107 -0.03 18.50 -25.72
N ALA A 108 -0.75 19.63 -25.66
CA ALA A 108 -2.17 19.61 -26.00
C ALA A 108 -2.39 19.57 -27.51
N SER A 109 -3.45 18.86 -27.92
CA SER A 109 -3.94 18.87 -29.30
C SER A 109 -4.51 20.22 -29.74
N VAL A 110 -4.77 21.16 -28.81
CA VAL A 110 -5.42 22.46 -29.06
C VAL A 110 -4.62 23.65 -28.45
N GLY A 111 -3.31 23.51 -28.30
CA GLY A 111 -2.42 24.65 -28.05
C GLY A 111 -2.25 25.13 -26.60
N ARG A 112 -2.65 24.34 -25.59
CA ARG A 112 -2.33 24.61 -24.18
C ARG A 112 -1.65 23.43 -23.50
N SER A 113 -0.32 23.45 -23.44
CA SER A 113 0.43 22.39 -22.77
C SER A 113 0.17 22.41 -21.26
N ALA A 114 -0.07 21.25 -20.65
CA ALA A 114 -0.05 21.14 -19.19
C ALA A 114 1.38 20.85 -18.75
N MET A 115 1.86 21.53 -17.72
CA MET A 115 3.20 21.35 -17.17
C MET A 115 3.11 20.90 -15.72
N SER A 116 3.97 19.98 -15.32
CA SER A 116 4.08 19.56 -13.92
C SER A 116 5.54 19.44 -13.52
N LEU A 117 5.82 19.78 -12.27
CA LEU A 117 7.10 19.57 -11.61
C LEU A 117 6.91 18.60 -10.47
N MET A 118 7.82 17.64 -10.34
CA MET A 118 7.93 16.80 -9.16
C MET A 118 9.35 16.86 -8.63
N THR A 119 9.51 17.13 -7.35
CA THR A 119 10.81 17.07 -6.67
C THR A 119 10.97 15.73 -5.97
N ARG A 120 12.20 15.26 -5.89
CA ARG A 120 12.57 14.07 -5.13
C ARG A 120 13.76 14.33 -4.22
N THR A 121 13.79 13.61 -3.11
CA THR A 121 14.97 13.48 -2.25
C THR A 121 16.15 12.90 -3.03
N ALA A 122 17.35 12.99 -2.45
CA ALA A 122 18.54 12.35 -3.00
C ALA A 122 18.36 10.82 -3.21
N ASP A 123 17.55 10.20 -2.35
CA ASP A 123 17.21 8.76 -2.41
C ASP A 123 16.04 8.46 -3.35
N GLY A 124 15.54 9.46 -4.07
CA GLY A 124 14.48 9.30 -5.08
C GLY A 124 13.06 9.29 -4.53
N LEU A 125 12.84 9.59 -3.25
CA LEU A 125 11.50 9.68 -2.67
C LEU A 125 10.80 10.97 -3.13
N PRO A 126 9.55 10.92 -3.58
CA PRO A 126 8.81 12.11 -4.01
C PRO A 126 8.53 13.05 -2.83
N GLU A 127 8.75 14.35 -2.99
CA GLU A 127 8.52 15.32 -1.91
C GLU A 127 7.40 16.30 -2.26
N VAL A 128 7.51 16.93 -3.43
CA VAL A 128 6.56 17.96 -3.89
C VAL A 128 6.13 17.65 -5.31
N ARG A 129 4.86 17.88 -5.62
CA ARG A 129 4.32 17.92 -6.98
C ARG A 129 3.54 19.21 -7.17
N ILE A 130 3.88 19.95 -8.22
CA ILE A 130 3.16 21.15 -8.66
C ILE A 130 2.64 20.87 -10.06
N ASP A 131 1.33 20.95 -10.24
CA ASP A 131 0.66 20.85 -11.53
C ASP A 131 0.19 22.26 -11.93
N LEU A 132 0.64 22.74 -13.09
CA LEU A 132 0.18 24.00 -13.67
C LEU A 132 -1.04 23.77 -14.57
N GLY A 133 -1.98 24.71 -14.49
CA GLY A 133 -3.12 24.79 -15.37
C GLY A 133 -2.74 25.24 -16.80
N PRO A 134 -3.71 25.22 -17.72
CA PRO A 134 -3.51 25.68 -19.11
C PRO A 134 -3.16 27.17 -19.24
N ASP A 135 -3.32 27.95 -18.18
CA ASP A 135 -2.98 29.36 -18.01
C ASP A 135 -1.64 29.57 -17.30
N CYS A 136 -0.88 28.49 -17.08
CA CYS A 136 0.38 28.49 -16.33
C CYS A 136 0.25 28.93 -14.85
N ALA A 137 -0.96 29.04 -14.32
CA ALA A 137 -1.19 29.23 -12.89
C ALA A 137 -1.10 27.88 -12.15
N PRO A 138 -0.64 27.83 -10.88
CA PRO A 138 -0.65 26.62 -10.08
C PRO A 138 -2.09 26.12 -9.87
N ALA A 139 -2.40 24.97 -10.44
CA ALA A 139 -3.73 24.36 -10.34
C ALA A 139 -3.82 23.39 -9.15
N ALA A 140 -2.73 22.69 -8.84
CA ALA A 140 -2.62 21.85 -7.66
C ALA A 140 -1.17 21.79 -7.16
N THR A 141 -0.98 21.92 -5.86
CA THR A 141 0.31 21.64 -5.22
C THR A 141 0.12 20.57 -4.15
N ARG A 142 0.91 19.51 -4.23
CA ARG A 142 0.85 18.38 -3.30
C ARG A 142 2.22 18.15 -2.69
N LEU A 143 2.24 17.83 -1.40
CA LEU A 143 3.45 17.57 -0.62
C LEU A 143 3.27 16.25 0.12
N ILE A 144 4.33 15.45 0.23
CA ILE A 144 4.33 14.26 1.07
C ILE A 144 5.08 14.60 2.35
N ASP A 145 4.38 14.47 3.48
CA ASP A 145 5.04 14.45 4.78
C ASP A 145 5.48 13.02 5.07
N TYR A 146 6.69 12.87 5.58
CA TYR A 146 7.26 11.59 5.99
C TYR A 146 7.41 11.54 7.51
N TYR A 147 7.48 10.35 8.07
CA TYR A 147 8.06 10.14 9.40
C TYR A 147 9.29 9.24 9.30
N THR A 148 10.17 9.29 10.29
CA THR A 148 11.34 8.43 10.34
C THR A 148 11.08 7.24 11.27
N ASP A 149 11.35 6.03 10.80
CA ASP A 149 11.35 4.81 11.60
C ASP A 149 12.63 4.02 11.30
N ALA A 150 13.42 3.73 12.34
CA ALA A 150 14.74 3.11 12.24
C ALA A 150 15.66 3.74 11.16
N GLY A 151 15.55 5.06 10.96
CA GLY A 151 16.33 5.81 9.95
C GLY A 151 15.77 5.76 8.53
N ARG A 152 14.64 5.07 8.30
CA ARG A 152 13.91 5.04 7.02
C ARG A 152 12.79 6.08 7.01
N LEU A 153 12.66 6.82 5.92
CA LEU A 153 11.50 7.69 5.68
C LEU A 153 10.30 6.87 5.22
N ILE A 154 9.18 7.00 5.92
CA ILE A 154 7.92 6.33 5.60
C ILE A 154 6.86 7.41 5.29
N PRO A 155 6.14 7.32 4.16
CA PRO A 155 5.15 8.32 3.79
C PRO A 155 3.98 8.34 4.78
N LEU A 156 3.77 9.48 5.42
CA LEU A 156 2.73 9.67 6.42
C LEU A 156 1.40 10.07 5.77
N ARG A 157 1.44 11.15 4.98
CA ARG A 157 0.28 11.78 4.35
C ARG A 157 0.68 12.63 3.16
N ILE A 158 -0.26 12.84 2.26
CA ILE A 158 -0.21 13.86 1.21
C ILE A 158 -1.00 15.08 1.70
N ARG A 159 -0.36 16.25 1.70
CA ARG A 159 -1.03 17.55 1.85
C ARG A 159 -1.26 18.15 0.48
N GLN A 160 -2.47 18.56 0.19
CA GLN A 160 -2.78 19.44 -0.93
C GLN A 160 -2.88 20.86 -0.41
N VAL A 161 -2.01 21.74 -0.92
CA VAL A 161 -1.93 23.15 -0.52
C VAL A 161 -2.29 24.03 -1.69
N GLN A 162 -2.97 25.14 -1.40
CA GLN A 162 -3.18 26.22 -2.35
C GLN A 162 -2.08 27.25 -2.14
N LEU A 163 -1.28 27.51 -3.18
CA LEU A 163 -0.21 28.50 -3.08
C LEU A 163 -0.80 29.90 -2.85
N GLY A 164 -0.30 30.59 -1.82
CA GLY A 164 -0.78 31.91 -1.40
C GLY A 164 -2.01 31.90 -0.48
N ALA A 165 -2.54 30.73 -0.12
CA ALA A 165 -3.61 30.58 0.88
C ALA A 165 -3.05 30.36 2.29
N SER A 166 -3.89 30.47 3.32
CA SER A 166 -3.52 30.15 4.70
C SER A 166 -3.43 28.63 4.91
N ASP A 167 -2.76 28.20 5.99
CA ASP A 167 -2.61 26.78 6.33
C ASP A 167 -3.96 26.05 6.54
N GLU A 168 -5.01 26.78 6.90
CA GLU A 168 -6.37 26.25 7.12
C GLU A 168 -7.00 25.68 5.84
N ASP A 169 -6.54 26.10 4.66
CA ASP A 169 -7.03 25.60 3.37
C ASP A 169 -6.34 24.30 2.92
N THR A 170 -5.52 23.69 3.77
CA THR A 170 -4.79 22.46 3.47
C THR A 170 -5.66 21.22 3.64
N VAL A 171 -5.88 20.47 2.55
CA VAL A 171 -6.54 19.17 2.60
C VAL A 171 -5.49 18.06 2.75
N SER A 172 -5.63 17.21 3.76
CA SER A 172 -4.69 16.09 4.00
C SER A 172 -5.31 14.74 3.70
N GLN A 173 -4.55 13.88 3.02
CA GLN A 173 -4.89 12.49 2.76
C GLN A 173 -3.83 11.57 3.39
N TRP A 174 -4.25 10.68 4.28
CA TRP A 174 -3.33 9.75 4.95
C TRP A 174 -2.83 8.64 4.03
N ILE A 175 -1.57 8.26 4.22
CA ILE A 175 -0.90 7.11 3.58
C ILE A 175 -0.59 6.04 4.62
N ASN A 176 0.12 6.37 5.70
CA ASN A 176 0.42 5.43 6.77
C ASN A 176 0.21 6.10 8.14
N PRO A 177 -1.04 6.37 8.54
CA PRO A 177 -1.31 7.08 9.78
C PRO A 177 -1.02 6.18 10.98
N PRO A 178 -0.57 6.73 12.12
CA PRO A 178 -0.45 5.97 13.35
C PRO A 178 -1.78 5.35 13.74
N LEU A 179 -1.70 4.14 14.28
CA LEU A 179 -2.85 3.34 14.69
C LEU A 179 -3.23 3.71 16.13
N GLN A 180 -4.50 4.09 16.33
CA GLN A 180 -5.04 4.42 17.64
C GLN A 180 -6.04 3.36 18.08
N LEU A 181 -5.62 2.51 19.01
CA LEU A 181 -6.40 1.44 19.59
C LEU A 181 -6.42 1.59 21.12
N SER A 182 -7.46 1.07 21.76
CA SER A 182 -7.49 0.89 23.21
C SER A 182 -6.45 -0.14 23.68
N ASP A 183 -5.99 0.02 24.93
CA ASP A 183 -4.96 -0.82 25.58
C ASP A 183 -5.40 -2.28 25.85
N SER A 184 -6.63 -2.63 25.50
CA SER A 184 -7.16 -3.99 25.66
C SER A 184 -8.09 -4.38 24.52
N MET A 185 -8.20 -5.69 24.30
CA MET A 185 -9.21 -6.29 23.42
C MET A 185 -10.60 -6.10 24.04
N PRO A 186 -11.59 -5.59 23.28
CA PRO A 186 -12.97 -5.54 23.76
C PRO A 186 -13.49 -6.95 24.07
N GLU A 187 -14.21 -7.12 25.19
CA GLU A 187 -14.77 -8.40 25.61
C GLU A 187 -15.69 -9.01 24.55
N GLU A 188 -16.42 -8.18 23.82
CA GLU A 188 -17.28 -8.55 22.70
C GLU A 188 -16.54 -9.24 21.54
N GLN A 189 -15.21 -9.08 21.46
CA GLN A 189 -14.38 -9.77 20.47
C GLN A 189 -13.94 -11.17 20.94
N ALA A 190 -14.09 -11.51 22.23
CA ALA A 190 -13.72 -12.81 22.75
C ALA A 190 -14.62 -13.90 22.14
N GLY A 191 -14.00 -14.80 21.36
CA GLY A 191 -14.72 -15.86 20.66
C GLY A 191 -15.42 -15.43 19.36
N ALA A 192 -15.28 -14.16 18.94
CA ALA A 192 -15.78 -13.71 17.65
C ALA A 192 -15.04 -14.38 16.49
N VAL A 193 -15.76 -14.67 15.40
CA VAL A 193 -15.15 -15.24 14.18
C VAL A 193 -14.23 -14.21 13.55
N ARG A 194 -12.96 -14.58 13.34
CA ARG A 194 -11.98 -13.74 12.65
C ARG A 194 -12.09 -13.94 11.14
N ILE A 195 -12.37 -12.86 10.44
CA ILE A 195 -12.38 -12.80 8.98
C ILE A 195 -11.24 -11.90 8.54
N ALA A 196 -10.32 -12.45 7.74
CA ALA A 196 -9.25 -11.68 7.15
C ALA A 196 -9.66 -11.10 5.79
N MET A 197 -9.19 -9.89 5.51
CA MET A 197 -9.29 -9.26 4.18
C MET A 197 -7.88 -9.00 3.67
N VAL A 198 -7.48 -9.72 2.62
CA VAL A 198 -6.23 -9.50 1.89
C VAL A 198 -6.53 -8.55 0.74
N ASP A 199 -6.13 -7.29 0.87
CA ASP A 199 -6.45 -6.23 -0.09
C ASP A 199 -5.43 -5.09 0.04
N SER A 200 -5.73 -3.87 -0.39
CA SER A 200 -4.84 -2.70 -0.27
C SER A 200 -4.68 -2.17 1.16
N GLY A 201 -5.17 -2.90 2.18
CA GLY A 201 -5.27 -2.46 3.57
C GLY A 201 -6.67 -1.97 3.92
N VAL A 202 -6.87 -1.40 5.11
CA VAL A 202 -8.15 -0.80 5.53
C VAL A 202 -7.94 0.57 6.16
N ASN A 203 -8.88 1.49 5.96
CA ASN A 203 -8.89 2.74 6.70
C ASN A 203 -9.38 2.51 8.14
N TYR A 204 -8.47 2.08 9.01
CA TYR A 204 -8.73 1.84 10.44
C TYR A 204 -9.01 3.12 11.26
N ARG A 205 -9.08 4.29 10.63
CA ARG A 205 -9.50 5.53 11.30
C ARG A 205 -11.02 5.72 11.27
N LEU A 206 -11.73 4.94 10.45
CA LEU A 206 -13.19 4.91 10.45
C LEU A 206 -13.69 4.14 11.68
N PRO A 207 -14.54 4.72 12.54
CA PRO A 207 -15.02 4.04 13.76
C PRO A 207 -15.63 2.66 13.47
N GLU A 208 -16.39 2.54 12.38
CA GLU A 208 -17.09 1.31 12.00
C GLU A 208 -16.13 0.16 11.64
N ILE A 209 -14.91 0.49 11.22
CA ILE A 209 -13.84 -0.48 10.96
C ILE A 209 -12.99 -0.67 12.21
N ARG A 210 -12.54 0.44 12.83
CA ARG A 210 -11.65 0.46 14.00
C ARG A 210 -12.15 -0.41 15.14
N ASP A 211 -13.45 -0.30 15.42
CA ASP A 211 -14.08 -0.97 16.56
C ASP A 211 -14.28 -2.48 16.28
N ARG A 212 -14.14 -2.88 15.00
CA ARG A 212 -14.24 -4.25 14.52
C ARG A 212 -12.90 -4.89 14.18
N LEU A 213 -11.78 -4.20 14.37
CA LEU A 213 -10.45 -4.78 14.18
C LEU A 213 -10.18 -5.83 15.25
N ALA A 214 -9.74 -7.00 14.80
CA ALA A 214 -9.32 -8.10 15.66
C ALA A 214 -8.04 -7.73 16.40
N ARG A 215 -8.03 -7.96 17.71
CA ARG A 215 -6.90 -7.65 18.59
C ARG A 215 -6.39 -8.87 19.32
N LYS A 216 -5.12 -8.78 19.73
CA LYS A 216 -4.50 -9.66 20.71
C LYS A 216 -4.93 -9.25 22.12
N GLN A 217 -4.66 -10.09 23.10
CA GLN A 217 -5.03 -9.83 24.50
C GLN A 217 -4.43 -8.54 25.07
N ASP A 218 -3.25 -8.16 24.60
CA ASP A 218 -2.52 -6.93 24.93
C ASP A 218 -2.99 -5.69 24.15
N GLY A 219 -4.10 -5.80 23.41
CA GLY A 219 -4.67 -4.70 22.62
C GLY A 219 -4.00 -4.47 21.26
N GLN A 220 -2.91 -5.17 20.94
CA GLN A 220 -2.25 -5.04 19.64
C GLN A 220 -3.15 -5.51 18.49
N LEU A 221 -3.01 -4.88 17.32
CA LEU A 221 -3.69 -5.30 16.10
C LEU A 221 -3.18 -6.69 15.66
N VAL A 222 -4.10 -7.55 15.23
CA VAL A 222 -3.76 -8.83 14.61
C VAL A 222 -3.39 -8.66 13.13
N GLY A 223 -4.01 -7.71 12.43
CA GLY A 223 -3.67 -7.38 11.04
C GLY A 223 -2.21 -6.95 10.84
N TYR A 224 -1.73 -7.06 9.60
CA TYR A 224 -0.33 -6.80 9.24
C TYR A 224 -0.18 -6.32 7.79
N ASP A 225 0.75 -5.41 7.54
CA ASP A 225 1.10 -4.92 6.20
C ASP A 225 2.24 -5.79 5.63
N PHE A 226 1.92 -6.73 4.75
CA PHE A 226 2.95 -7.56 4.09
C PHE A 226 3.62 -6.88 2.90
N TRP A 227 3.12 -5.71 2.48
CA TRP A 227 3.76 -4.88 1.46
C TRP A 227 4.94 -4.13 2.09
N ASP A 228 4.66 -3.29 3.09
CA ASP A 228 5.65 -2.40 3.74
C ASP A 228 6.36 -3.04 4.95
N GLN A 229 5.90 -4.24 5.35
CA GLN A 229 6.42 -5.04 6.47
C GLN A 229 6.29 -4.34 7.82
N ASP A 230 5.12 -3.76 8.09
CA ASP A 230 4.81 -3.11 9.35
C ASP A 230 3.44 -3.53 9.91
N ALA A 231 3.09 -3.04 11.10
CA ALA A 231 1.81 -3.35 11.75
C ALA A 231 0.66 -2.42 11.33
N LEU A 232 0.82 -1.66 10.25
CA LEU A 232 -0.10 -0.60 9.83
C LEU A 232 -0.67 -0.91 8.43
N PRO A 233 -1.57 -1.90 8.28
CA PRO A 233 -2.17 -2.26 7.00
C PRO A 233 -3.22 -1.22 6.58
N PHE A 234 -2.81 0.02 6.35
CA PHE A 234 -3.69 1.12 5.97
C PHE A 234 -4.02 1.06 4.48
N ASP A 235 -5.27 1.42 4.14
CA ASP A 235 -5.75 1.40 2.76
C ASP A 235 -5.19 2.56 1.93
N ALA A 236 -3.91 2.51 1.58
CA ALA A 236 -3.28 3.51 0.74
C ALA A 236 -2.31 2.88 -0.27
N ASN A 237 -2.85 2.44 -1.40
CA ASN A 237 -2.02 2.06 -2.54
C ASN A 237 -1.62 3.31 -3.32
N VAL A 238 -0.38 3.77 -3.14
CA VAL A 238 0.13 4.95 -3.83
C VAL A 238 0.56 4.59 -5.25
N VAL A 239 -0.02 5.27 -6.24
CA VAL A 239 0.24 5.08 -7.67
C VAL A 239 0.69 6.38 -8.34
N GLY A 240 1.19 6.29 -9.57
CA GLY A 240 1.41 7.47 -10.43
C GLY A 240 2.39 8.50 -9.84
N GLY A 241 3.53 8.04 -9.33
CA GLY A 241 4.63 8.91 -8.88
C GLY A 241 4.55 9.38 -7.42
N GLY A 242 3.67 8.83 -6.59
CA GLY A 242 3.68 9.09 -5.14
C GLY A 242 2.51 9.90 -4.60
N PHE A 243 1.72 10.54 -5.48
CA PHE A 243 0.73 11.55 -5.06
C PHE A 243 -0.72 11.15 -5.29
N HIS A 244 -0.99 9.95 -5.80
CA HIS A 244 -2.34 9.46 -6.04
C HIS A 244 -2.56 8.21 -5.20
N VAL A 245 -3.53 8.26 -4.28
CA VAL A 245 -3.88 7.12 -3.43
C VAL A 245 -5.10 6.42 -3.99
N GLN A 246 -4.93 5.17 -4.42
CA GLN A 246 -6.02 4.26 -4.71
C GLN A 246 -6.45 3.53 -3.43
N ARG A 247 -7.77 3.43 -3.23
CA ARG A 247 -8.38 2.78 -2.06
C ARG A 247 -9.34 1.71 -2.55
N HIS A 248 -9.20 0.50 -2.04
CA HIS A 248 -10.04 -0.64 -2.43
C HIS A 248 -10.41 -1.48 -1.20
N GLY A 249 -9.42 -1.82 -0.38
CA GLY A 249 -9.62 -2.68 0.79
C GLY A 249 -10.58 -2.15 1.85
N THR A 250 -10.69 -0.84 2.03
CA THR A 250 -11.73 -0.26 2.92
C THR A 250 -13.13 -0.60 2.41
N GLN A 251 -13.36 -0.50 1.10
CA GLN A 251 -14.67 -0.75 0.50
C GLN A 251 -15.05 -2.23 0.62
N THR A 252 -14.11 -3.12 0.33
CA THR A 252 -14.34 -4.56 0.41
C THR A 252 -14.55 -5.01 1.86
N ALA A 253 -13.75 -4.50 2.79
CA ALA A 253 -13.91 -4.76 4.22
C ALA A 253 -15.26 -4.25 4.78
N SER A 254 -15.72 -3.06 4.35
CA SER A 254 -17.03 -2.54 4.76
C SER A 254 -18.19 -3.45 4.35
N ILE A 255 -18.11 -4.07 3.17
CA ILE A 255 -19.10 -5.05 2.73
C ILE A 255 -19.03 -6.29 3.64
N ALA A 256 -17.85 -6.85 3.86
CA ALA A 256 -17.68 -8.03 4.71
C ALA A 256 -18.22 -7.81 6.13
N LEU A 257 -17.92 -6.67 6.75
CA LEU A 257 -18.40 -6.32 8.09
C LEU A 257 -19.91 -6.11 8.17
N ARG A 258 -20.53 -5.62 7.08
CA ARG A 258 -21.98 -5.48 6.99
C ARG A 258 -22.67 -6.84 6.90
N GLU A 259 -22.14 -7.76 6.08
CA GLU A 259 -22.72 -9.10 5.91
C GLU A 259 -22.46 -10.01 7.13
N ALA A 260 -21.37 -9.76 7.87
CA ALA A 260 -21.00 -10.51 9.07
C ALA A 260 -20.88 -9.59 10.31
N PRO A 261 -22.00 -9.09 10.85
CA PRO A 261 -21.99 -8.11 11.94
C PRO A 261 -21.48 -8.65 13.29
N GLY A 262 -21.29 -9.96 13.46
CA GLY A 262 -20.66 -10.57 14.64
C GLY A 262 -19.18 -10.95 14.46
N ALA A 263 -18.59 -10.73 13.28
CA ALA A 263 -17.20 -11.06 13.01
C ALA A 263 -16.23 -9.95 13.43
N VAL A 264 -14.96 -10.27 13.59
CA VAL A 264 -13.88 -9.27 13.72
C VAL A 264 -12.94 -9.36 12.52
N LEU A 265 -12.46 -8.20 12.10
CA LEU A 265 -11.68 -8.03 10.89
C LEU A 265 -10.19 -8.14 11.18
N VAL A 266 -9.50 -8.96 10.40
CA VAL A 266 -8.04 -9.02 10.34
C VAL A 266 -7.58 -8.40 9.01
N PRO A 267 -7.16 -7.13 8.98
CA PRO A 267 -6.71 -6.52 7.73
C PRO A 267 -5.31 -6.99 7.36
N TYR A 268 -5.14 -7.44 6.12
CA TYR A 268 -3.83 -7.72 5.54
C TYR A 268 -3.66 -6.90 4.27
N ARG A 269 -2.54 -6.16 4.18
CA ARG A 269 -2.15 -5.57 2.90
C ARG A 269 -1.40 -6.61 2.07
N TYR A 270 -1.83 -6.83 0.82
CA TYR A 270 -1.28 -7.88 -0.02
C TYR A 270 0.21 -7.64 -0.33
N PRO A 271 1.03 -8.71 -0.43
CA PRO A 271 2.50 -8.61 -0.43
C PRO A 271 3.12 -8.23 -1.78
N ARG A 272 2.56 -7.31 -2.57
CA ARG A 272 3.29 -6.90 -3.78
C ARG A 272 4.50 -6.01 -3.42
N PRO A 273 5.55 -6.04 -4.25
CA PRO A 273 5.71 -6.83 -5.47
C PRO A 273 6.09 -8.31 -5.24
N ASP A 274 6.43 -8.71 -4.02
CA ASP A 274 6.95 -10.03 -3.66
C ASP A 274 5.85 -11.00 -3.18
N MET A 275 5.18 -11.62 -4.15
CA MET A 275 4.07 -12.52 -3.87
C MET A 275 4.46 -13.80 -3.13
N SER A 276 5.75 -14.12 -3.00
CA SER A 276 6.20 -15.29 -2.23
C SER A 276 5.82 -15.20 -0.74
N ARG A 277 5.63 -13.99 -0.23
CA ARG A 277 5.19 -13.74 1.15
C ARG A 277 3.73 -14.11 1.41
N MET A 278 2.97 -14.51 0.39
CA MET A 278 1.64 -15.10 0.60
C MET A 278 1.73 -16.33 1.53
N ARG A 279 2.82 -17.10 1.49
CA ARG A 279 3.07 -18.20 2.44
C ARG A 279 3.08 -17.69 3.88
N ALA A 280 3.83 -16.62 4.14
CA ALA A 280 3.92 -16.01 5.47
C ALA A 280 2.58 -15.41 5.93
N LEU A 281 1.84 -14.78 5.01
CA LEU A 281 0.52 -14.23 5.28
C LEU A 281 -0.48 -15.31 5.71
N VAL A 282 -0.57 -16.42 4.96
CA VAL A 282 -1.47 -17.53 5.29
C VAL A 282 -1.08 -18.17 6.62
N ALA A 283 0.21 -18.40 6.85
CA ALA A 283 0.70 -18.92 8.14
C ALA A 283 0.36 -17.98 9.30
N HIS A 284 0.50 -16.66 9.10
CA HIS A 284 0.13 -15.65 10.09
C HIS A 284 -1.38 -15.65 10.37
N ALA A 285 -2.22 -15.81 9.33
CA ALA A 285 -3.67 -15.94 9.48
C ALA A 285 -4.04 -17.18 10.32
N ALA A 286 -3.43 -18.33 10.01
CA ALA A 286 -3.66 -19.58 10.75
C ALA A 286 -3.25 -19.47 12.22
N GLN A 287 -2.06 -18.93 12.50
CA GLN A 287 -1.57 -18.70 13.87
C GLN A 287 -2.49 -17.79 14.68
N ASN A 288 -3.18 -16.88 14.00
CA ASN A 288 -4.13 -15.96 14.60
C ASN A 288 -5.59 -16.43 14.47
N GLN A 289 -5.83 -17.71 14.22
CA GLN A 289 -7.17 -18.33 14.24
C GLN A 289 -8.16 -17.64 13.30
N VAL A 290 -7.69 -17.18 12.14
CA VAL A 290 -8.57 -16.69 11.07
C VAL A 290 -9.34 -17.86 10.49
N ALA A 291 -10.66 -17.73 10.40
CA ALA A 291 -11.53 -18.79 9.86
C ALA A 291 -11.84 -18.59 8.37
N VAL A 292 -11.91 -17.34 7.92
CA VAL A 292 -12.26 -16.98 6.54
C VAL A 292 -11.29 -15.93 6.03
N VAL A 293 -10.78 -16.10 4.81
CA VAL A 293 -9.90 -15.14 4.14
C VAL A 293 -10.56 -14.69 2.84
N GLY A 294 -10.98 -13.42 2.79
CA GLY A 294 -11.45 -12.76 1.59
C GLY A 294 -10.28 -12.19 0.77
N MET A 295 -10.23 -12.52 -0.52
CA MET A 295 -9.16 -12.15 -1.44
C MET A 295 -9.74 -11.58 -2.74
N PRO A 296 -10.22 -10.33 -2.73
CA PRO A 296 -10.73 -9.64 -3.92
C PRO A 296 -9.58 -9.15 -4.82
N LEU A 297 -8.57 -9.98 -5.05
CA LEU A 297 -7.44 -9.72 -5.92
C LEU A 297 -7.12 -10.95 -6.79
N GLY A 298 -6.46 -10.72 -7.92
CA GLY A 298 -6.05 -11.78 -8.82
C GLY A 298 -4.97 -11.32 -9.79
N SER A 299 -4.35 -12.25 -10.50
CA SER A 299 -3.45 -11.94 -11.62
C SER A 299 -3.48 -13.00 -12.72
N ASP A 300 -2.92 -12.67 -13.87
CA ASP A 300 -2.82 -13.57 -15.02
C ASP A 300 -1.59 -14.49 -14.94
N ARG A 301 -0.81 -14.40 -13.85
CA ARG A 301 0.46 -15.12 -13.69
C ARG A 301 0.34 -16.17 -12.60
N LEU A 302 0.29 -17.44 -12.97
CA LEU A 302 0.26 -18.56 -12.01
C LEU A 302 1.45 -18.51 -11.03
N SER A 303 2.63 -18.11 -11.49
CA SER A 303 3.83 -17.99 -10.65
C SER A 303 3.67 -17.03 -9.47
N ASP A 304 2.75 -16.06 -9.54
CA ASP A 304 2.45 -15.16 -8.42
C ASP A 304 1.73 -15.88 -7.26
N TRP A 305 1.23 -17.10 -7.46
CA TRP A 305 0.27 -17.74 -6.56
C TRP A 305 0.70 -19.13 -6.07
N VAL A 306 1.86 -19.63 -6.47
CA VAL A 306 2.37 -20.95 -6.06
C VAL A 306 2.53 -21.02 -4.54
N ASP A 307 3.18 -20.02 -3.94
CA ASP A 307 3.37 -19.97 -2.48
C ASP A 307 2.05 -19.81 -1.71
N PHE A 308 1.05 -19.15 -2.32
CA PHE A 308 -0.30 -19.11 -1.76
C PHE A 308 -0.97 -20.48 -1.79
N GLN A 309 -0.93 -21.16 -2.94
CA GLN A 309 -1.56 -22.47 -3.12
C GLN A 309 -1.01 -23.48 -2.11
N GLU A 310 0.31 -23.61 -2.01
CA GLU A 310 0.95 -24.53 -1.08
C GLU A 310 0.55 -24.25 0.38
N ALA A 311 0.49 -22.96 0.76
CA ALA A 311 0.10 -22.58 2.11
C ALA A 311 -1.39 -22.81 2.38
N ALA A 312 -2.26 -22.54 1.41
CA ALA A 312 -3.69 -22.78 1.54
C ALA A 312 -4.00 -24.28 1.67
N GLU A 313 -3.32 -25.15 0.90
CA GLU A 313 -3.43 -26.60 1.01
C GLU A 313 -3.01 -27.14 2.39
N ALA A 314 -2.02 -26.49 3.03
CA ALA A 314 -1.57 -26.83 4.37
C ALA A 314 -2.52 -26.40 5.51
N HIS A 315 -3.50 -25.53 5.21
CA HIS A 315 -4.46 -24.98 6.17
C HIS A 315 -5.91 -25.20 5.73
N PRO A 316 -6.38 -26.46 5.63
CA PRO A 316 -7.73 -26.80 5.17
C PRO A 316 -8.84 -26.34 6.13
N ASP A 317 -8.50 -25.88 7.32
CA ASP A 317 -9.40 -25.28 8.30
C ASP A 317 -9.78 -23.82 7.99
N ILE A 318 -9.09 -23.18 7.03
CA ILE A 318 -9.37 -21.81 6.58
C ILE A 318 -10.17 -21.84 5.28
N LEU A 319 -11.31 -21.12 5.25
CA LEU A 319 -12.07 -20.91 4.02
C LEU A 319 -11.50 -19.71 3.24
N PHE A 320 -10.94 -19.96 2.05
CA PHE A 320 -10.50 -18.91 1.13
C PHE A 320 -11.62 -18.56 0.14
N VAL A 321 -11.94 -17.27 0.05
CA VAL A 321 -12.94 -16.72 -0.89
C VAL A 321 -12.25 -15.74 -1.83
N VAL A 322 -12.18 -16.10 -3.10
CA VAL A 322 -11.38 -15.41 -4.13
C VAL A 322 -12.27 -14.82 -5.22
N SER A 323 -11.86 -13.71 -5.84
CA SER A 323 -12.63 -13.10 -6.93
C SER A 323 -12.31 -13.73 -8.29
N ALA A 324 -13.33 -13.96 -9.12
CA ALA A 324 -13.18 -14.53 -10.46
C ALA A 324 -12.61 -13.53 -11.51
N GLY A 325 -12.27 -12.31 -11.09
CA GLY A 325 -11.88 -11.20 -11.98
C GLY A 325 -13.07 -10.43 -12.58
N ASN A 326 -12.76 -9.28 -13.20
CA ASN A 326 -13.73 -8.26 -13.60
C ASN A 326 -13.82 -8.03 -15.12
N ASN A 327 -13.21 -8.89 -15.93
CA ASN A 327 -13.06 -8.66 -17.38
C ASN A 327 -14.00 -9.49 -18.26
N GLY A 328 -15.01 -10.15 -17.65
CA GLY A 328 -15.99 -10.98 -18.38
C GLY A 328 -15.38 -12.18 -19.14
N ARG A 329 -14.17 -12.59 -18.78
CA ARG A 329 -13.45 -13.69 -19.45
C ARG A 329 -13.90 -15.05 -18.91
N ASN A 330 -13.84 -16.07 -19.76
CA ASN A 330 -13.99 -17.46 -19.35
C ASN A 330 -12.69 -17.92 -18.67
N ILE A 331 -12.74 -18.19 -17.36
CA ILE A 331 -11.56 -18.56 -16.55
C ILE A 331 -11.02 -19.96 -16.88
N GLU A 332 -11.85 -20.85 -17.43
CA GLU A 332 -11.41 -22.16 -17.92
C GLU A 332 -10.50 -22.04 -19.16
N GLN A 333 -10.65 -20.97 -19.93
CA GLN A 333 -9.86 -20.71 -21.15
C GLN A 333 -8.72 -19.71 -20.91
N ARG A 334 -8.96 -18.74 -20.02
CA ARG A 334 -8.05 -17.64 -19.68
C ARG A 334 -8.09 -17.43 -18.16
N PRO A 335 -7.34 -18.24 -17.39
CA PRO A 335 -7.45 -18.28 -15.94
C PRO A 335 -7.10 -16.95 -15.26
N VAL A 336 -7.66 -16.76 -14.07
CA VAL A 336 -7.32 -15.69 -13.14
C VAL A 336 -6.89 -16.37 -11.86
N TYR A 337 -5.63 -16.29 -11.49
CA TYR A 337 -5.21 -16.92 -10.25
C TYR A 337 -5.48 -15.97 -9.08
N PRO A 338 -5.94 -16.48 -7.91
CA PRO A 338 -6.05 -17.90 -7.55
C PRO A 338 -7.47 -18.50 -7.71
N ALA A 339 -8.34 -17.91 -8.54
CA ALA A 339 -9.71 -18.40 -8.78
C ALA A 339 -9.75 -19.58 -9.77
#